data_AF-A0A9D9G967-F1
#
_entry.id   AF-A0A9D9G967-F1
#
_cell.length_a   1.000
_cell.length_b   1.000
_cell.length_c   1.000
_cell.angle_alpha   90.00
_cell.angle_beta   90.00
_cell.angle_gamma   90.00
#
_symmetry.space_group_name_H-M   'P 1'
#
loop_
_entity.id
_entity.type
_entity.pdbx_description
1 polymer ?
#
loop_
_entity_poly.entity_id
_entity_poly.type
_entity_poly.pdbx_seq_one_letter_code
_entity_poly.pdbx_strand_id
1 'polypeptide(L)'
;MKTSFESDYNNGAHPLVLQHLIDTNTMQSQSYGFDAWSEQARNKIRTACQCPDADIFFLVGGTQTNATVIDGMLQTYEGVIAVQTAHINVH
;
A
#
# COMPACT_ATOMS: atom_id res chain seq x y z
N MET A 1 -4.30 -10.96 -27.19
CA MET A 1 -3.46 -10.89 -25.98
C MET A 1 -3.57 -12.23 -25.27
N LYS A 2 -2.47 -12.87 -24.90
CA LYS A 2 -2.50 -14.17 -24.19
C LYS A 2 -2.70 -13.89 -22.71
N THR A 3 -3.73 -14.46 -22.10
CA THR A 3 -3.95 -14.37 -20.65
C THR A 3 -2.86 -15.17 -19.93
N SER A 4 -2.06 -14.52 -19.08
CA SER A 4 -1.14 -15.20 -18.17
C SER A 4 -1.84 -15.50 -16.84
N PHE A 5 -1.53 -16.65 -16.25
CA PHE A 5 -2.04 -17.10 -14.95
C PHE A 5 -0.91 -17.23 -13.90
N GLU A 6 0.26 -16.63 -14.15
CA GLU A 6 1.44 -16.75 -13.28
C GLU A 6 1.32 -15.92 -11.99
N SER A 7 0.83 -14.68 -12.11
CA SER A 7 0.56 -13.79 -10.99
C SER A 7 -0.48 -12.74 -11.39
N ASP A 8 -0.97 -11.98 -10.41
CA ASP A 8 -1.91 -10.87 -10.58
C ASP A 8 -1.20 -9.51 -10.80
N TYR A 9 0.04 -9.36 -10.36
CA TYR A 9 0.88 -8.18 -10.57
C TYR A 9 1.67 -8.17 -11.90
N ASN A 10 1.36 -9.10 -12.81
CA ASN A 10 1.82 -9.04 -14.21
C ASN A 10 0.93 -8.12 -15.08
N ASN A 11 -0.14 -7.57 -14.49
CA ASN A 11 -1.06 -6.65 -15.14
C ASN A 11 -0.66 -5.19 -14.89
N GLY A 12 -0.98 -4.31 -15.83
CA GLY A 12 -0.87 -2.86 -15.61
C GLY A 12 -1.95 -2.32 -14.66
N ALA A 13 -1.88 -1.02 -14.36
CA ALA A 13 -2.87 -0.37 -13.52
C ALA A 13 -4.25 -0.27 -14.21
N HIS A 14 -5.32 -0.22 -13.41
CA HIS A 14 -6.67 0.00 -13.91
C HIS A 14 -6.77 1.33 -14.70
N PRO A 15 -7.48 1.40 -15.85
CA PRO A 15 -7.51 2.59 -16.70
C PRO A 15 -7.88 3.90 -15.99
N LEU A 16 -8.80 3.84 -15.01
CA LEU A 16 -9.18 5.02 -14.23
C LEU A 16 -8.07 5.55 -13.33
N VAL A 17 -7.15 4.69 -12.86
CA VAL A 17 -5.96 5.11 -12.11
C VAL A 17 -5.02 5.86 -13.05
N LEU A 18 -4.77 5.30 -14.23
CA LEU A 18 -3.92 5.93 -15.24
C LEU A 18 -4.50 7.27 -15.72
N GLN A 19 -5.81 7.33 -15.96
CA GLN A 19 -6.48 8.57 -16.35
C GLN A 19 -6.34 9.64 -15.27
N HIS A 20 -6.54 9.28 -14.00
CA HIS A 20 -6.41 10.25 -12.91
C HIS A 20 -4.98 10.78 -12.76
N LEU A 21 -3.96 9.94 -12.99
CA LEU A 21 -2.57 10.39 -13.03
C LEU A 21 -2.34 11.39 -14.18
N ILE A 22 -2.92 11.14 -15.37
CA ILE A 22 -2.83 12.07 -16.50
C ILE A 22 -3.53 13.39 -16.18
N ASP A 23 -4.77 13.33 -15.68
CA ASP A 23 -5.60 14.50 -15.39
C ASP A 23 -4.95 15.43 -14.36
N THR A 24 -4.19 14.86 -13.43
CA THR A 24 -3.55 15.59 -12.33
C THR A 24 -2.08 15.92 -12.60
N ASN A 25 -1.49 15.47 -13.71
CA ASN A 25 -0.04 15.52 -13.95
C ASN A 25 0.57 16.93 -13.96
N THR A 26 -0.20 17.95 -14.33
CA THR A 26 0.26 19.35 -14.36
C THR A 26 -0.06 20.12 -13.08
N MET A 27 -0.77 19.49 -12.13
CA MET A 27 -1.12 20.11 -10.86
C MET A 27 0.07 20.02 -9.89
N GLN A 28 0.32 21.10 -9.17
CA GLN A 28 1.27 21.08 -8.06
C GLN A 28 0.56 20.55 -6.80
N SER A 29 1.26 19.72 -6.03
CA SER A 29 0.77 19.17 -4.78
C SER A 29 1.89 19.17 -3.73
N GLN A 30 1.49 19.06 -2.46
CA GLN A 30 2.45 18.89 -1.38
C GLN A 30 3.11 17.50 -1.47
N SER A 31 4.39 17.42 -1.15
CA SER A 31 5.15 16.18 -1.18
C SER A 31 4.91 15.32 0.07
N TYR A 32 5.50 14.13 0.13
CA TYR A 32 5.52 13.25 1.31
C TYR A 32 4.13 12.84 1.85
N GLY A 33 3.12 12.74 0.98
CA GLY A 33 1.77 12.26 1.33
C GLY A 33 0.89 13.30 2.04
N PHE A 34 1.32 14.57 2.05
CA PHE A 34 0.54 15.70 2.56
C PHE A 34 -0.42 16.30 1.51
N ASP A 35 -0.48 15.72 0.31
CA ASP A 35 -1.39 16.16 -0.74
C ASP A 35 -2.86 15.78 -0.48
N ALA A 36 -3.75 16.47 -1.21
CA ALA A 36 -5.20 16.29 -1.08
C ALA A 36 -5.69 14.91 -1.56
N TRP A 37 -4.96 14.21 -2.43
CA TRP A 37 -5.35 12.88 -2.93
C TRP A 37 -5.05 11.82 -1.88
N SER A 38 -3.88 11.91 -1.26
CA SER A 38 -3.49 11.11 -0.10
C SER A 38 -4.52 11.27 1.03
N GLU A 39 -4.92 12.51 1.36
CA GLU A 39 -5.93 12.73 2.40
C GLU A 39 -7.32 12.14 2.04
N GLN A 40 -7.76 12.30 0.80
CA GLN A 40 -8.99 11.67 0.33
C GLN A 40 -8.92 10.14 0.39
N ALA A 41 -7.78 9.55 0.04
CA ALA A 41 -7.55 8.12 0.13
C ALA A 41 -7.58 7.64 1.59
N ARG A 42 -6.93 8.36 2.52
CA ARG A 42 -6.99 8.05 3.97
C ARG A 42 -8.43 8.02 4.47
N ASN A 43 -9.24 9.01 4.11
CA ASN A 43 -10.64 9.09 4.55
C ASN A 43 -11.52 7.97 3.97
N LYS A 44 -11.29 7.59 2.70
CA LYS A 44 -11.95 6.42 2.10
C LYS A 44 -11.57 5.11 2.81
N ILE A 45 -10.29 4.94 3.15
CA ILE A 45 -9.81 3.74 3.86
C ILE A 45 -10.39 3.69 5.28
N ARG A 46 -10.35 4.78 6.06
CA ARG A 46 -10.98 4.86 7.38
C ARG A 46 -12.45 4.47 7.35
N THR A 47 -13.18 4.99 6.36
CA THR A 47 -14.59 4.65 6.17
C THR A 47 -14.78 3.16 5.84
N ALA A 48 -14.01 2.62 4.90
CA ALA A 48 -14.09 1.22 4.50
C ALA A 48 -13.72 0.26 5.65
N CYS A 49 -12.75 0.64 6.48
CA CYS A 49 -12.31 -0.11 7.65
C CYS A 49 -13.17 0.15 8.90
N GLN A 50 -14.16 1.07 8.84
CA GLN A 50 -14.99 1.48 9.98
C GLN A 50 -14.15 1.94 11.20
N CYS A 51 -13.01 2.58 10.94
CA CYS A 51 -12.08 3.04 11.96
C CYS A 51 -11.72 4.51 11.70
N PRO A 52 -12.52 5.47 12.22
CA PRO A 52 -12.35 6.89 11.92
C PRO A 52 -11.03 7.47 12.44
N ASP A 53 -10.49 6.90 13.52
CA ASP A 53 -9.29 7.37 14.18
C ASP A 53 -8.02 6.63 13.72
N ALA A 54 -8.11 5.78 12.68
CA ALA A 54 -6.95 5.05 12.18
C ALA A 54 -5.91 6.00 11.57
N ASP A 55 -4.64 5.77 11.93
CA ASP A 55 -3.50 6.32 11.21
C ASP A 55 -3.25 5.50 9.94
N ILE A 56 -3.10 6.19 8.82
CA ILE A 56 -2.94 5.58 7.50
C ILE A 56 -1.64 6.07 6.88
N PHE A 57 -0.74 5.13 6.59
CA PHE A 57 0.56 5.38 5.96
C PHE A 57 0.63 4.68 4.61
N PHE A 58 1.16 5.36 3.60
CA PHE A 58 1.32 4.80 2.25
C PHE A 58 2.76 4.34 2.04
N LEU A 59 2.94 3.08 1.66
CA LEU A 59 4.22 2.48 1.28
C LEU A 59 4.13 1.93 -0.14
N VAL A 60 5.29 1.76 -0.78
CA VAL A 60 5.36 1.42 -2.22
C VAL A 60 5.01 -0.05 -2.48
N GLY A 61 5.27 -0.95 -1.53
CA GLY A 61 5.05 -2.38 -1.73
C GLY A 61 4.84 -3.18 -0.46
N GLY A 62 4.36 -4.42 -0.63
CA GLY A 62 4.01 -5.32 0.46
C GLY A 62 5.19 -5.74 1.32
N THR A 63 6.34 -6.08 0.71
CA THR A 63 7.56 -6.47 1.46
C THR A 63 8.03 -5.36 2.39
N GLN A 64 8.11 -4.14 1.88
CA GLN A 64 8.48 -2.97 2.69
C GLN A 64 7.47 -2.74 3.82
N THR A 65 6.18 -2.83 3.52
CA THR A 65 5.10 -2.67 4.52
C THR A 65 5.26 -3.66 5.67
N ASN A 66 5.46 -4.95 5.36
CA ASN A 66 5.63 -5.99 6.38
C ASN A 66 6.87 -5.72 7.23
N ALA A 67 8.01 -5.44 6.61
CA ALA A 67 9.25 -5.17 7.32
C ALA A 67 9.13 -3.95 8.25
N THR A 68 8.56 -2.83 7.75
CA THR A 68 8.37 -1.61 8.52
C THR A 68 7.45 -1.80 9.73
N VAL A 69 6.33 -2.54 9.56
CA VAL A 69 5.41 -2.80 10.67
C VAL A 69 6.07 -3.69 11.73
N ILE A 70 6.76 -4.76 11.30
CA ILE A 70 7.44 -5.68 12.23
C ILE A 70 8.52 -4.95 13.03
N ASP A 71 9.38 -4.18 12.35
CA ASP A 71 10.45 -3.40 12.98
C ASP A 71 9.90 -2.34 13.94
N GLY A 72 8.76 -1.72 13.60
CA GLY A 72 8.11 -0.73 14.47
C GLY A 72 7.41 -1.32 15.71
N MET A 73 7.07 -2.62 15.69
CA MET A 73 6.32 -3.28 16.77
C MET A 73 7.21 -4.08 17.73
N LEU A 74 8.41 -4.48 17.30
CA LEU A 74 9.25 -5.44 18.03
C LEU A 74 10.58 -4.86 18.47
N GLN A 75 11.08 -5.36 19.59
CA GLN A 75 12.49 -5.23 19.97
C GLN A 75 13.34 -6.20 19.15
N THR A 76 14.64 -5.93 19.07
CA THR A 76 15.60 -6.73 18.28
C THR A 76 15.73 -8.20 18.70
N TYR A 77 15.23 -8.55 19.89
CA TYR A 77 15.23 -9.91 20.43
C TYR A 77 13.86 -10.60 20.40
N GLU A 78 12.82 -9.90 19.94
CA GLU A 78 11.48 -10.46 19.77
C GLU A 78 11.31 -11.05 18.36
N GLY A 79 10.26 -11.85 18.16
CA GLY A 79 10.01 -12.53 16.89
C GLY A 79 8.54 -12.56 16.51
N VAL A 80 8.29 -12.77 15.21
CA VAL A 80 6.94 -12.90 14.63
C VAL A 80 6.62 -14.38 14.41
N ILE A 81 5.44 -14.82 14.85
CA ILE A 81 4.92 -16.15 14.55
C ILE A 81 4.15 -16.09 13.22
N ALA A 82 4.51 -16.94 12.28
CA ALA A 82 3.85 -17.04 10.97
C ALA A 82 3.76 -18.49 10.50
N VAL A 83 2.85 -18.76 9.57
CA VAL A 83 2.78 -20.06 8.89
C VAL A 83 3.97 -20.23 7.94
N GLN A 84 4.37 -21.48 7.69
CA GLN A 84 5.53 -21.79 6.83
C GLN A 84 5.44 -21.17 5.43
N THR A 85 4.23 -21.02 4.90
CA THR A 85 3.97 -20.45 3.57
C THR A 85 3.78 -18.93 3.58
N ALA A 86 3.93 -18.26 4.72
CA ALA A 86 3.74 -16.82 4.81
C ALA A 86 4.78 -16.07 3.98
N HIS A 87 4.37 -14.98 3.33
CA HIS A 87 5.28 -14.16 2.52
C HIS A 87 6.52 -13.73 3.32
N ILE A 88 6.34 -13.28 4.57
CA ILE A 88 7.44 -12.82 5.45
C ILE A 88 8.42 -13.93 5.86
N ASN A 89 8.07 -15.20 5.66
CA ASN A 89 8.93 -16.34 5.97
C ASN A 89 9.72 -16.82 4.75
N VAL A 90 9.22 -16.54 3.53
CA VAL A 90 9.77 -17.09 2.28
C VAL A 90 10.40 -16.03 1.36
N HIS A 91 10.18 -14.74 1.65
CA HIS A 91 10.74 -13.58 0.94
C HIS A 91 11.16 -12.51 1.93
#